data_AF-A0A6L3AAA1-F1
#
_entry.id   AF-A0A6L3AAA1-F1
#
_cell.length_a   1.000
_cell.length_b   1.000
_cell.length_c   1.000
_cell.angle_alpha   90.00
_cell.angle_beta   90.00
_cell.angle_gamma   90.00
#
_symmetry.space_group_name_H-M   'P 1'
#
loop_
_entity.id
_entity.type
_entity.pdbx_description
1 polymer ?
#
loop_
_entity_poly.entity_id
_entity_poly.type
_entity_poly.pdbx_seq_one_letter_code
_entity_poly.pdbx_strand_id
1 'polypeptide(L)'
;YDFGDVAGLTPLMKMRTLGHTFMPPGIHAGGLRYHAMAPLLCHLFESGDIEAVAYRQNACFEAATLFARTEGIVPAPESSHAIRGAIDEAVTAKEEGKSRVILFNLSGHGLLDLAAYDDYLAGKLVDDEYPAEKVREAMRSLPEIP
;
A
#
# COMPACT_ATOMS: atom_id res chain seq x y z
N TYR A 1 -0.12 -15.45 14.56
CA TYR A 1 0.27 -14.19 15.21
C TYR A 1 1.70 -13.91 14.82
N ASP A 2 2.14 -12.67 14.92
CA ASP A 2 3.50 -12.27 14.56
C ASP A 2 3.94 -11.06 15.39
N PHE A 3 5.24 -10.76 15.35
CA PHE A 3 5.79 -9.54 15.90
C PHE A 3 5.41 -8.33 15.05
N GLY A 4 5.16 -7.20 15.73
CA GLY A 4 4.93 -5.89 15.12
C GLY A 4 6.18 -5.21 14.60
N ASP A 5 7.36 -5.75 14.89
CA ASP A 5 8.64 -5.17 14.51
C ASP A 5 9.61 -6.28 14.07
N VAL A 6 10.56 -5.91 13.21
CA VAL A 6 11.58 -6.82 12.69
C VAL A 6 12.52 -7.36 13.78
N ALA A 7 12.66 -6.67 14.91
CA ALA A 7 13.55 -7.08 16.00
C ALA A 7 12.88 -8.05 16.99
N GLY A 8 11.58 -8.31 16.85
CA GLY A 8 10.84 -9.23 17.71
C GLY A 8 10.67 -8.74 19.16
N LEU A 9 10.65 -7.41 19.37
CA LEU A 9 10.57 -6.83 20.72
C LEU A 9 9.14 -6.52 21.17
N THR A 10 8.21 -6.43 20.23
CA THR A 10 6.78 -6.23 20.52
C THR A 10 6.11 -7.52 21.02
N PRO A 11 4.96 -7.43 21.69
CA PRO A 11 4.11 -8.60 21.92
C PRO A 11 3.63 -9.22 20.60
N LEU A 12 3.26 -10.50 20.65
CA LEU A 12 2.64 -11.17 19.52
C LEU A 12 1.23 -10.62 19.25
N MET A 13 0.95 -10.28 18.00
CA MET A 13 -0.33 -9.72 17.57
C MET A 13 -0.98 -10.59 16.49
N LYS A 14 -2.32 -10.70 16.52
CA LYS A 14 -3.08 -11.36 15.45
C LYS A 14 -3.21 -10.41 14.27
N MET A 15 -2.39 -10.61 13.25
CA MET A 15 -2.31 -9.76 12.06
C MET A 15 -2.25 -10.61 10.79
N ARG A 16 -2.71 -10.06 9.67
CA ARG A 16 -2.30 -10.51 8.34
C ARG A 16 -0.89 -9.98 8.11
N THR A 17 0.05 -10.88 7.86
CA THR A 17 1.48 -10.61 7.86
C THR A 17 2.15 -11.35 6.70
N LEU A 18 3.23 -10.77 6.18
CA LEU A 18 4.19 -11.41 5.28
C LEU A 18 5.37 -12.04 6.05
N GLY A 19 5.33 -12.02 7.39
CA GLY A 19 6.41 -12.40 8.31
C GLY A 19 7.24 -11.18 8.70
N HIS A 20 7.54 -11.00 9.99
CA HIS A 20 8.34 -9.86 10.49
C HIS A 20 9.76 -9.76 9.91
N THR A 21 10.26 -10.83 9.29
CA THR A 21 11.54 -10.87 8.58
C THR A 21 11.42 -10.51 7.09
N PHE A 22 10.20 -10.22 6.60
CA PHE A 22 9.97 -9.76 5.23
C PHE A 22 10.74 -8.47 4.96
N MET A 23 11.41 -8.43 3.81
CA MET A 23 12.15 -7.26 3.36
C MET A 23 11.75 -6.91 1.92
N PRO A 24 11.09 -5.77 1.67
CA PRO A 24 10.67 -5.39 0.32
C PRO A 24 11.87 -5.10 -0.60
N PRO A 25 11.68 -5.11 -1.93
CA PRO A 25 12.74 -4.77 -2.88
C PRO A 25 13.29 -3.37 -2.63
N GLY A 26 14.61 -3.19 -2.77
CA GLY A 26 15.23 -1.86 -2.65
C GLY A 26 14.78 -0.84 -3.70
N ILE A 27 14.24 -1.32 -4.82
CA ILE A 27 13.70 -0.50 -5.92
C ILE A 27 12.23 -0.07 -5.71
N HIS A 28 11.63 -0.44 -4.57
CA HIS A 28 10.24 -0.11 -4.27
C HIS A 28 10.12 1.34 -3.75
N ALA A 29 9.49 2.20 -4.53
CA ALA A 29 9.35 3.62 -4.20
C ALA A 29 7.94 4.00 -3.66
N GLY A 30 7.02 3.03 -3.58
CA GLY A 30 5.63 3.24 -3.14
C GLY A 30 5.41 3.38 -1.62
N GLY A 31 6.47 3.28 -0.81
CA GLY A 31 6.45 3.58 0.63
C GLY A 31 5.79 2.56 1.57
N LEU A 32 4.74 1.84 1.12
CA LEU A 32 3.98 0.85 1.90
C LEU A 32 4.73 -0.47 2.12
N ARG A 33 5.81 -0.39 2.91
CA ARG A 33 6.82 -1.46 3.07
C ARG A 33 6.63 -2.34 4.30
N TYR A 34 5.77 -1.93 5.22
CA TYR A 34 5.53 -2.66 6.46
C TYR A 34 4.90 -4.04 6.16
N HIS A 35 5.33 -5.07 6.89
CA HIS A 35 5.04 -6.46 6.58
C HIS A 35 3.62 -6.89 6.94
N ALA A 36 2.87 -6.08 7.69
CA ALA A 36 1.61 -6.50 8.28
C ALA A 36 0.52 -5.42 8.25
N MET A 37 -0.71 -5.85 8.51
CA MET A 37 -1.87 -4.98 8.74
C MET A 37 -2.21 -4.95 10.23
N ALA A 38 -2.62 -3.80 10.76
CA ALA A 38 -2.99 -3.65 12.17
C ALA A 38 -4.08 -4.66 12.59
N PRO A 39 -4.06 -5.22 13.82
CA PRO A 39 -5.02 -6.24 14.26
C PRO A 39 -6.49 -5.85 14.11
N LEU A 40 -6.82 -4.58 14.41
CA LEU A 40 -8.19 -4.07 14.27
C LEU A 40 -8.64 -4.04 12.81
N LEU A 41 -7.76 -3.65 11.88
CA LEU A 41 -8.07 -3.69 10.45
C LEU A 41 -8.19 -5.13 9.94
N CYS A 42 -7.36 -6.05 10.46
CA CYS A 42 -7.48 -7.47 10.14
C CYS A 42 -8.83 -8.02 10.57
N HIS A 43 -9.31 -7.62 11.75
CA HIS A 43 -10.63 -8.03 12.23
C HIS A 43 -11.74 -7.50 11.33
N LEU A 44 -11.74 -6.20 11.01
CA LEU A 44 -12.73 -5.58 10.10
C LEU A 44 -12.72 -6.24 8.71
N PHE A 45 -11.54 -6.62 8.20
CA PHE A 45 -11.44 -7.33 6.94
C PHE A 45 -11.97 -8.77 7.04
N GLU A 46 -11.66 -9.49 8.12
CA GLU A 46 -12.16 -10.85 8.37
C GLU A 46 -13.68 -10.90 8.58
N SER A 47 -14.28 -9.86 9.16
CA SER A 47 -15.73 -9.73 9.34
C SER A 47 -16.47 -9.25 8.09
N GLY A 48 -15.75 -8.79 7.06
CA GLY A 48 -16.34 -8.27 5.82
C GLY A 48 -16.83 -6.83 5.92
N ASP A 49 -16.42 -6.08 6.94
CA ASP A 49 -16.77 -4.66 7.11
C ASP A 49 -15.94 -3.74 6.20
N ILE A 50 -14.77 -4.20 5.73
CA ILE A 50 -13.91 -3.50 4.78
C ILE A 50 -13.39 -4.43 3.68
N GLU A 51 -13.09 -3.85 2.53
CA GLU A 51 -12.43 -4.51 1.41
C GLU A 51 -10.95 -4.13 1.35
N ALA A 52 -10.13 -4.98 0.75
CA ALA A 52 -8.70 -4.74 0.56
C ALA A 52 -8.36 -4.82 -0.93
N VAL A 53 -7.64 -3.80 -1.41
CA VAL A 53 -7.14 -3.70 -2.78
C VAL A 53 -5.64 -3.48 -2.75
N ALA A 54 -4.95 -3.97 -3.79
CA ALA A 54 -3.51 -3.79 -3.96
C ALA A 54 -3.24 -3.25 -5.35
N TYR A 55 -2.39 -2.23 -5.42
CA TYR A 55 -2.01 -1.57 -6.67
C TYR A 55 -0.53 -1.70 -6.94
N ARG A 56 -0.17 -1.66 -8.22
CA ARG A 56 1.21 -1.57 -8.67
C ARG A 56 1.70 -0.13 -8.63
N GLN A 57 2.99 0.05 -8.34
CA GLN A 57 3.53 1.38 -8.08
C GLN A 57 3.39 2.31 -9.29
N ASN A 58 3.56 1.83 -10.53
CA ASN A 58 3.35 2.69 -11.70
C ASN A 58 1.91 3.23 -11.79
N ALA A 59 0.89 2.39 -11.52
CA ALA A 59 -0.50 2.82 -11.53
C ALA A 59 -0.81 3.84 -10.42
N CYS A 60 -0.13 3.70 -9.27
CA CYS A 60 -0.22 4.67 -8.18
C CYS A 60 0.43 6.01 -8.56
N PHE A 61 1.64 6.00 -9.15
CA PHE A 61 2.32 7.22 -9.60
C PHE A 61 1.60 7.91 -10.78
N GLU A 62 0.96 7.16 -11.66
CA GLU A 62 0.06 7.69 -12.69
C GLU A 62 -1.07 8.50 -12.06
N ALA A 63 -1.77 7.90 -11.09
CA ALA A 63 -2.85 8.55 -10.35
C ALA A 63 -2.39 9.78 -9.57
N ALA A 64 -1.25 9.69 -8.88
CA ALA A 64 -0.66 10.83 -8.19
C ALA A 64 -0.26 11.97 -9.13
N THR A 65 0.31 11.65 -10.29
CA THR A 65 0.69 12.66 -11.29
C THR A 65 -0.54 13.37 -11.84
N LEU A 66 -1.62 12.62 -12.10
CA LEU A 66 -2.90 13.21 -12.48
C LEU A 66 -3.43 14.14 -11.38
N PHE A 67 -3.51 13.66 -10.14
CA PHE A 67 -3.99 14.41 -8.99
C PHE A 67 -3.19 15.70 -8.76
N ALA A 68 -1.85 15.64 -8.86
CA ALA A 68 -1.01 16.82 -8.71
C ALA A 68 -1.26 17.85 -9.82
N ARG A 69 -1.54 17.40 -11.05
CA ARG A 69 -1.83 18.28 -12.19
C ARG A 69 -3.23 18.89 -12.13
N THR A 70 -4.21 18.21 -11.52
CA THR A 70 -5.59 18.70 -11.44
C THR A 70 -5.88 19.47 -10.16
N GLU A 71 -5.35 19.03 -9.02
CA GLU A 71 -5.63 19.59 -7.69
C GLU A 71 -4.49 20.46 -7.13
N GLY A 72 -3.31 20.44 -7.75
CA GLY A 72 -2.17 21.29 -7.36
C GLY A 72 -1.41 20.84 -6.11
N ILE A 73 -1.68 19.64 -5.59
CA ILE A 73 -0.97 19.06 -4.44
C ILE A 73 -0.17 17.84 -4.92
N VAL A 74 1.13 17.83 -4.66
CA VAL A 74 1.97 16.62 -4.87
C VAL A 74 1.75 15.67 -3.70
N PRO A 75 1.08 14.52 -3.88
CA PRO A 75 0.79 13.60 -2.78
C PRO A 75 2.02 12.76 -2.42
N ALA A 76 2.09 12.24 -1.20
CA ALA A 76 3.11 11.24 -0.86
C ALA A 76 2.91 9.95 -1.69
N PRO A 77 3.97 9.19 -2.03
CA PRO A 77 3.85 7.90 -2.71
C PRO A 77 2.90 6.92 -1.99
N GLU A 78 2.84 6.94 -0.66
CA GLU A 78 1.87 6.14 0.10
C GLU A 78 0.43 6.57 -0.19
N SER A 79 0.16 7.89 -0.14
CA SER A 79 -1.16 8.46 -0.41
C SER A 79 -1.65 8.19 -1.84
N SER A 80 -0.73 7.97 -2.79
CA SER A 80 -1.07 7.69 -4.18
C SER A 80 -1.90 6.41 -4.37
N HIS A 81 -1.80 5.45 -3.45
CA HIS A 81 -2.62 4.23 -3.45
C HIS A 81 -4.10 4.55 -3.20
N ALA A 82 -4.40 5.44 -2.24
CA ALA A 82 -5.76 5.85 -1.94
C ALA A 82 -6.34 6.72 -3.08
N ILE A 83 -5.51 7.57 -3.70
CA ILE A 83 -5.90 8.35 -4.88
C ILE A 83 -6.27 7.44 -6.05
N ARG A 84 -5.47 6.38 -6.32
CA ARG A 84 -5.81 5.39 -7.34
C ARG A 84 -7.17 4.75 -7.09
N GLY A 85 -7.41 4.29 -5.86
CA GLY A 85 -8.72 3.71 -5.49
C GLY A 85 -9.87 4.70 -5.63
N ALA A 86 -9.68 5.96 -5.25
CA ALA A 86 -10.70 6.98 -5.42
C ALA A 86 -11.02 7.26 -6.90
N ILE A 87 -10.02 7.22 -7.78
CA ILE A 87 -10.21 7.35 -9.23
C ILE A 87 -10.98 6.14 -9.78
N ASP A 88 -10.65 4.91 -9.37
CA ASP A 88 -11.37 3.69 -9.79
C ASP A 88 -12.85 3.75 -9.41
N GLU A 89 -13.14 4.19 -8.18
CA GLU A 89 -14.52 4.38 -7.71
C GLU A 89 -15.26 5.46 -8.50
N ALA A 90 -14.57 6.57 -8.85
CA ALA A 90 -15.16 7.64 -9.65
C ALA A 90 -15.46 7.18 -11.09
N VAL A 91 -14.57 6.38 -11.70
CA VAL A 91 -14.80 5.77 -13.02
C VAL A 91 -15.98 4.80 -12.96
N THR A 92 -16.04 3.94 -11.96
CA THR A 92 -17.16 3.00 -11.76
C THR A 92 -18.49 3.74 -11.58
N ALA A 93 -18.51 4.80 -10.78
CA ALA A 93 -19.69 5.66 -10.60
C ALA A 93 -20.19 6.25 -11.92
N LYS A 94 -19.25 6.73 -12.76
CA LYS A 94 -19.55 7.26 -14.09
C LYS A 94 -20.13 6.20 -15.03
N GLU A 95 -19.54 4.99 -15.05
CA GLU A 95 -20.01 3.87 -15.88
C GLU A 95 -21.41 3.40 -15.48
N GLU A 96 -21.72 3.40 -14.18
CA GLU A 96 -23.05 3.11 -13.68
C GLU A 96 -24.05 4.26 -13.84
N GLY A 97 -23.59 5.44 -14.25
CA GLY A 97 -24.42 6.65 -14.36
C GLY A 97 -24.92 7.16 -13.00
N LYS A 98 -24.20 6.89 -11.90
CA LYS A 98 -24.58 7.28 -10.54
C LYS A 98 -23.63 8.34 -10.00
N SER A 99 -24.19 9.36 -9.33
CA SER A 99 -23.38 10.27 -8.52
C SER A 99 -23.01 9.58 -7.21
N ARG A 100 -21.72 9.61 -6.84
CA ARG A 100 -21.19 9.09 -5.57
C ARG A 100 -20.37 10.17 -4.87
N VAL A 101 -20.42 10.20 -3.55
CA VAL A 101 -19.48 10.96 -2.73
C VAL A 101 -18.39 10.00 -2.29
N ILE A 102 -17.15 10.27 -2.70
CA ILE A 102 -15.99 9.43 -2.40
C ILE A 102 -15.10 10.21 -1.43
N LEU A 103 -14.92 9.69 -0.22
CA LEU A 103 -13.98 10.20 0.76
C LEU A 103 -12.75 9.29 0.77
N PHE A 104 -11.58 9.88 0.59
CA PHE A 104 -10.30 9.19 0.77
C PHE A 104 -9.38 10.01 1.68
N ASN A 105 -8.43 9.34 2.31
CA ASN A 105 -7.45 10.00 3.17
C ASN A 105 -6.18 10.35 2.39
N LEU A 106 -5.91 11.64 2.22
CA LEU A 106 -4.61 12.14 1.75
C LEU A 106 -3.65 12.18 2.94
N SER A 107 -2.97 11.05 3.21
CA SER A 107 -2.14 10.88 4.42
C SER A 107 -0.92 11.78 4.52
N GLY A 108 -0.46 12.38 3.42
CA GLY A 108 0.72 13.23 3.40
C GLY A 108 1.05 13.80 2.01
N HIS A 109 1.91 14.80 1.98
CA HIS A 109 2.45 15.41 0.76
C HIS A 109 3.78 14.76 0.33
N GLY A 110 4.10 14.79 -0.96
CA GLY A 110 5.29 14.16 -1.54
C GLY A 110 6.47 15.10 -1.77
N LEU A 111 6.49 16.29 -1.14
CA LEU A 111 7.55 17.29 -1.35
C LEU A 111 8.96 16.79 -1.00
N LEU A 112 9.06 15.77 -0.14
CA LEU A 112 10.34 15.13 0.23
C LEU A 112 10.58 13.81 -0.52
N ASP A 113 9.64 13.39 -1.36
CA ASP A 113 9.65 12.12 -2.10
C ASP A 113 9.81 12.37 -3.61
N LEU A 114 10.25 13.56 -4.01
CA LEU A 114 10.37 13.97 -5.42
C LEU A 114 11.29 13.07 -6.23
N ALA A 115 12.30 12.44 -5.61
CA ALA A 115 13.16 11.47 -6.29
C ALA A 115 12.38 10.27 -6.83
N ALA A 116 11.34 9.81 -6.12
CA ALA A 116 10.48 8.72 -6.59
C ALA A 116 9.64 9.14 -7.79
N TYR A 117 9.15 10.39 -7.79
CA TYR A 117 8.47 10.97 -8.94
C TYR A 117 9.39 11.12 -10.15
N ASP A 118 10.63 11.57 -9.94
CA ASP A 118 11.63 11.67 -11.01
C ASP A 118 11.90 10.31 -11.66
N ASP A 119 12.03 9.24 -10.85
CA ASP A 119 12.23 7.90 -11.37
C ASP A 119 11.02 7.36 -12.14
N TYR A 120 9.80 7.67 -11.69
CA TYR A 120 8.58 7.38 -12.44
C TYR A 120 8.52 8.14 -13.77
N LEU A 121 8.74 9.47 -13.74
CA LEU A 121 8.69 10.33 -14.93
C LEU A 121 9.80 9.99 -15.94
N ALA A 122 10.94 9.49 -15.47
CA ALA A 122 12.03 8.99 -16.29
C ALA A 122 11.81 7.55 -16.80
N GLY A 123 10.70 6.90 -16.45
CA GLY A 123 10.38 5.53 -16.86
C GLY A 123 11.29 4.46 -16.25
N LYS A 124 11.92 4.73 -15.11
CA LYS A 124 12.84 3.80 -14.42
C LYS A 124 12.10 2.89 -13.43
N LEU A 125 10.88 3.23 -13.06
CA LEU A 125 10.09 2.50 -12.08
C LEU A 125 9.58 1.18 -12.67
N VAL A 126 9.96 0.05 -12.08
CA VAL A 126 9.57 -1.29 -12.54
C VAL A 126 8.52 -1.89 -11.62
N ASP A 127 7.42 -2.38 -12.16
CA ASP A 127 6.46 -3.16 -11.37
C ASP A 127 6.98 -4.58 -11.17
N ASP A 128 7.88 -4.73 -10.19
CA ASP A 128 8.42 -6.03 -9.82
C ASP A 128 7.45 -6.78 -8.89
N GLU A 129 7.34 -8.09 -9.09
CA GLU A 129 6.64 -8.98 -8.14
C GLU A 129 7.63 -9.47 -7.10
N TYR A 130 7.28 -9.33 -5.82
CA TYR A 130 8.09 -9.92 -4.79
C TYR A 130 8.06 -11.45 -4.90
N PRO A 131 9.22 -12.14 -4.95
CA PRO A 131 9.25 -13.58 -5.13
C PRO A 131 8.47 -14.31 -4.03
N ALA A 132 7.47 -15.11 -4.42
CA ALA A 132 6.64 -15.86 -3.47
C ALA A 132 7.45 -16.78 -2.54
N GLU A 133 8.60 -17.28 -3.01
CA GLU A 133 9.50 -18.10 -2.19
C GLU A 133 10.10 -17.31 -1.02
N LYS A 134 10.43 -16.03 -1.22
CA LYS A 134 10.95 -15.18 -0.14
C LYS A 134 9.87 -14.85 0.89
N VAL A 135 8.61 -14.70 0.46
CA VAL A 135 7.48 -14.60 1.40
C VAL A 135 7.35 -15.89 2.19
N ARG A 136 7.39 -17.05 1.53
CA ARG A 136 7.34 -18.36 2.22
C ARG A 136 8.48 -18.52 3.22
N GLU A 137 9.68 -18.08 2.87
CA GLU A 137 10.84 -18.09 3.76
C GLU A 137 10.62 -17.21 4.99
N ALA A 138 10.17 -15.96 4.82
CA ALA A 138 9.85 -15.06 5.92
C ALA A 138 8.72 -15.61 6.82
N MET A 139 7.74 -16.30 6.24
CA MET A 139 6.65 -16.93 6.98
C MET A 139 7.11 -18.12 7.85
N ARG A 140 8.28 -18.72 7.58
CA ARG A 140 8.84 -19.78 8.44
C ARG A 140 9.38 -19.26 9.76
N SER A 141 9.68 -17.96 9.88
CA SER A 141 10.14 -17.36 11.13
C SER A 141 8.99 -16.94 12.04
N LEU A 142 7.73 -17.27 11.69
CA LEU A 142 6.60 -16.96 12.53
C LEU A 142 6.69 -17.70 13.87
N PRO A 143 6.37 -17.03 14.99
CA PRO A 143 6.34 -17.68 16.30
C PRO A 143 5.29 -18.79 16.36
N GLU A 144 5.68 -19.94 16.92
CA GLU A 144 4.73 -21.01 17.26
C GLU A 144 3.89 -20.59 18.45
N ILE A 145 2.58 -20.76 18.32
CA ILE A 145 1.61 -20.43 19.37
C ILE A 145 1.00 -21.75 19.83
N PRO A 146 0.99 -22.03 21.14
CA PRO A 146 0.33 -23.22 21.70
C PRO A 146 -1.15 -23.33 21.35
#